data_AF-K6GAY2-F1
#
_entry.id   AF-K6GAY2-F1
#
_cell.length_a   1.000
_cell.length_b   1.000
_cell.length_c   1.000
_cell.angle_alpha   90.00
_cell.angle_beta   90.00
_cell.angle_gamma   90.00
#
_symmetry.space_group_name_H-M   'P 1'
#
loop_
_entity.id
_entity.type
_entity.pdbx_description
1 polymer ?
#
loop_
_entity_poly.entity_id
_entity_poly.type
_entity_poly.pdbx_seq_one_letter_code
_entity_poly.pdbx_strand_id
1 'polypeptide(L)' 'MSNYTEADLPKSINHEEMVTLSDGTTIRFETNGEAKDIYVGDAFCANVQLFPGNDYLVEAGGKSFKVTAEFEDVITVSAA' A
#
# COMPACT_ATOMS: atom_id res chain seq x y z
N MET A 1 4.13 -1.85 -15.92
CA MET A 1 4.18 -1.83 -14.45
C MET A 1 5.11 -0.71 -14.04
N SER A 2 4.54 0.36 -13.52
CA SER A 2 5.32 1.43 -12.88
C SER A 2 5.62 0.96 -11.45
N ASN A 3 6.91 0.84 -11.10
CA ASN A 3 7.32 0.57 -9.72
C ASN A 3 7.73 1.90 -9.10
N TYR A 4 6.98 2.36 -8.09
CA TYR A 4 7.34 3.53 -7.32
C TYR A 4 8.22 3.12 -6.15
N THR A 5 8.95 4.07 -5.61
CA THR A 5 9.88 3.86 -4.51
C THR A 5 9.50 4.72 -3.31
N GLU A 6 10.12 4.47 -2.16
CA GLU A 6 9.96 5.33 -0.97
C GLU A 6 10.21 6.83 -1.26
N ALA A 7 11.08 7.15 -2.22
CA ALA A 7 11.39 8.54 -2.59
C ALA A 7 10.24 9.25 -3.33
N ASP A 8 9.28 8.49 -3.86
CA ASP A 8 8.11 9.02 -4.58
C ASP A 8 6.94 9.35 -3.63
N LEU A 9 7.06 9.03 -2.34
CA LEU A 9 5.99 9.22 -1.38
C LEU A 9 5.77 10.71 -1.07
N PRO A 10 4.51 11.18 -0.90
CA PRO A 10 3.27 10.40 -0.94
C PRO A 10 2.84 10.02 -2.36
N LYS A 11 2.36 8.79 -2.53
CA LYS A 11 1.97 8.27 -3.84
C LYS A 11 0.70 7.44 -3.81
N SER A 12 -0.24 7.77 -4.70
CA SER A 12 -1.38 6.92 -5.00
C SER A 12 -1.02 5.93 -6.11
N ILE A 13 -1.35 4.66 -5.90
CA ILE A 13 -1.09 3.55 -6.82
C ILE A 13 -2.38 2.79 -7.11
N ASN A 14 -2.52 2.26 -8.33
CA ASN A 14 -3.62 1.35 -8.69
C ASN A 14 -3.24 -0.14 -8.45
N HIS A 15 -4.17 -1.07 -8.65
CA HIS A 15 -3.99 -2.50 -8.33
C HIS A 15 -2.94 -3.23 -9.20
N GLU A 16 -2.45 -2.60 -10.27
CA GLU A 16 -1.37 -3.13 -11.11
C GLU A 16 0.02 -2.53 -10.75
N GLU A 17 0.04 -1.63 -9.76
CA GLU A 17 1.23 -0.89 -9.32
C GLU A 17 1.61 -1.28 -7.89
N MET A 18 2.85 -0.97 -7.51
CA MET A 18 3.35 -1.16 -6.15
C MET A 18 4.37 -0.10 -5.77
N VAL A 19 4.53 0.09 -4.46
CA VAL A 19 5.64 0.86 -3.87
C VAL A 19 6.66 -0.11 -3.30
N THR A 20 7.94 0.08 -3.60
CA THR A 20 9.06 -0.60 -2.95
C THR A 20 9.75 0.36 -1.96
N LEU A 21 9.74 0.00 -0.68
CA LEU A 21 10.38 0.74 0.40
C LEU A 21 11.90 0.55 0.39
N SER A 22 12.62 1.39 1.13
CA SER A 22 14.09 1.40 1.14
C SER A 22 14.73 0.11 1.66
N ASP A 23 14.02 -0.67 2.46
CA ASP A 23 14.46 -1.99 2.95
C ASP A 23 14.09 -3.16 2.00
N GLY A 24 13.44 -2.86 0.86
CA GLY A 24 12.96 -3.83 -0.10
C GLY A 24 11.54 -4.32 0.14
N THR A 25 10.88 -3.92 1.23
CA THR A 25 9.48 -4.24 1.50
C THR A 25 8.59 -3.63 0.42
N THR A 26 7.68 -4.41 -0.16
CA THR A 26 6.71 -3.93 -1.14
C THR A 26 5.36 -3.65 -0.50
N ILE A 27 4.62 -2.66 -1.00
CA ILE A 27 3.22 -2.41 -0.67
C ILE A 27 2.44 -2.43 -1.97
N ARG A 28 1.47 -3.33 -2.05
CA ARG A 28 0.52 -3.47 -3.17
C ARG A 28 -0.88 -3.76 -2.62
N PHE A 29 -1.88 -3.68 -3.47
CA PHE A 29 -3.22 -4.13 -3.11
C PHE A 29 -3.90 -4.86 -4.26
N GLU A 30 -4.93 -5.63 -3.90
CA GLU A 30 -5.90 -6.16 -4.83
C GLU A 30 -7.29 -5.62 -4.48
N THR A 31 -8.14 -5.46 -5.48
CA THR A 31 -9.49 -4.95 -5.31
C THR A 31 -10.45 -6.10 -5.04
N ASN A 32 -11.23 -5.98 -3.97
CA ASN A 32 -12.23 -6.96 -3.56
C ASN A 32 -13.59 -6.26 -3.32
N GLY A 33 -14.33 -6.09 -4.41
CA GLY A 33 -15.51 -5.22 -4.43
C GLY A 33 -15.11 -3.76 -4.22
N GLU A 34 -15.59 -3.13 -3.16
CA GLU A 34 -15.18 -1.76 -2.77
C GLU A 34 -13.96 -1.74 -1.83
N ALA A 35 -13.63 -2.88 -1.24
CA ALA A 35 -12.52 -3.00 -0.30
C ALA A 35 -11.19 -3.23 -1.04
N LYS A 36 -10.11 -2.87 -0.35
CA LYS A 36 -8.73 -3.05 -0.81
C LYS A 36 -8.03 -4.03 0.11
N ASP A 37 -7.61 -5.15 -0.45
CA ASP A 37 -6.83 -6.18 0.22
C ASP A 37 -5.35 -5.79 0.12
N ILE A 38 -4.78 -5.34 1.24
CA ILE A 38 -3.40 -4.81 1.29
C ILE A 38 -2.42 -5.95 1.53
N TYR A 39 -1.37 -6.00 0.72
CA TYR A 39 -0.28 -6.97 0.84
C TYR A 39 1.03 -6.23 1.08
N VAL A 40 1.78 -6.71 2.07
CA VAL A 40 3.09 -6.18 2.46
C VAL A 40 4.17 -7.25 2.28
N GLY A 41 5.23 -6.90 1.57
CA GLY A 41 6.36 -7.80 1.28
C GLY A 41 5.96 -8.99 0.41
N ASP A 42 6.34 -10.19 0.84
CA ASP A 42 6.07 -11.47 0.16
C ASP A 42 4.80 -12.18 0.68
N ALA A 43 3.91 -11.45 1.35
CA ALA A 43 2.70 -12.02 1.94
C ALA A 43 1.85 -12.76 0.90
N PHE A 44 1.53 -14.02 1.21
CA PHE A 44 0.67 -14.87 0.39
C PHE A 44 -0.82 -14.52 0.53
N CYS A 45 -1.22 -14.07 1.72
CA CYS A 45 -2.57 -13.59 2.03
C CYS A 45 -2.52 -12.09 2.34
N ALA A 46 -3.64 -11.39 2.15
CA ALA A 46 -3.75 -9.99 2.53
C ALA A 46 -3.46 -9.81 4.03
N ASN A 47 -2.63 -8.80 4.34
CA ASN A 47 -2.33 -8.43 5.72
C ASN A 47 -3.56 -7.78 6.39
N VAL A 48 -4.33 -7.01 5.61
CA VAL A 48 -5.56 -6.34 6.05
C VAL A 48 -6.46 -6.08 4.86
N GLN A 49 -7.77 -6.05 5.11
CA GLN A 49 -8.77 -5.55 4.17
C GLN A 49 -9.25 -4.18 4.65
N LEU A 50 -9.16 -3.17 3.79
CA LEU A 50 -9.55 -1.80 4.09
C LEU A 50 -10.73 -1.35 3.24
N PHE A 51 -11.76 -0.77 3.86
CA PHE A 51 -12.77 0.01 3.16
C PHE A 51 -12.30 1.45 2.92
N PRO A 52 -12.83 2.16 1.91
CA PRO A 52 -12.50 3.56 1.66
C PRO A 52 -12.54 4.43 2.90
N GLY A 53 -11.55 5.30 3.06
CA GLY A 53 -11.36 6.20 4.19
C GLY A 53 -10.70 5.58 5.43
N ASN A 54 -10.32 4.29 5.39
CA ASN A 54 -9.58 3.65 6.47
C ASN A 54 -8.08 3.57 6.17
N ASP A 55 -7.31 3.55 7.26
CA ASP A 55 -5.86 3.53 7.25
C ASP A 55 -5.30 2.20 7.79
N TYR A 56 -4.11 1.86 7.33
CA TYR A 56 -3.27 0.81 7.90
C TYR A 56 -1.82 1.30 8.03
N LEU A 57 -1.19 1.02 9.17
CA LEU A 57 0.21 1.36 9.41
C LEU A 57 1.10 0.14 9.11
N VAL A 58 2.13 0.38 8.31
CA VAL A 58 3.15 -0.59 7.93
C VAL A 58 4.47 -0.19 8.56
N GLU A 59 5.04 -1.08 9.35
CA GLU A 59 6.38 -0.93 9.94
C GLU A 59 7.41 -1.63 9.05
N ALA A 60 8.34 -0.88 8.47
CA ALA A 60 9.37 -1.41 7.56
C ALA A 60 10.65 -0.57 7.67
N GLY A 61 11.81 -1.22 7.67
CA GLY A 61 13.12 -0.53 7.74
C GLY A 61 13.31 0.37 8.98
N GLY A 62 12.58 0.11 10.07
CA GLY A 62 12.58 0.96 11.27
C GLY A 62 11.81 2.28 11.11
N LYS A 63 10.94 2.39 10.10
CA LYS A 63 10.05 3.53 9.85
C LYS A 63 8.59 3.06 9.78
N SER A 64 7.68 4.00 10.00
CA SER A 64 6.24 3.79 9.87
C SER A 64 5.72 4.45 8.58
N PHE A 65 4.91 3.71 7.84
CA PHE A 65 4.24 4.18 6.62
C PHE A 65 2.74 4.02 6.77
N LYS A 66 1.98 5.03 6.32
CA LYS A 66 0.52 4.99 6.30
C LYS A 66 0.05 4.58 4.91
N VAL A 67 -0.86 3.60 4.88
CA VAL A 67 -1.60 3.18 3.69
C VAL A 67 -3.06 3.58 3.88
N THR A 68 -3.58 4.41 2.98
CA THR A 68 -4.98 4.85 2.98
C THR A 68 -5.71 4.19 1.84
N ALA A 69 -6.85 3.56 2.11
CA ALA A 69 -7.77 3.11 1.09
C ALA A 69 -8.61 4.30 0.59
N GLU A 70 -8.48 4.68 -0.68
CA GLU A 70 -9.28 5.78 -1.24
C GLU A 70 -10.66 5.30 -1.71
N PHE A 71 -11.53 6.23 -2.12
CA PHE A 71 -12.82 5.88 -2.75
C PHE A 71 -12.62 5.33 -4.16
N GLU A 72 -11.70 5.92 -4.92
CA GLU A 72 -11.27 5.37 -6.20
C GLU A 72 -10.56 4.03 -6.02
N ASP A 73 -10.30 3.33 -7.14
CA ASP A 73 -9.59 2.06 -7.13
C ASP A 73 -8.06 2.23 -6.98
N VAL A 74 -7.68 2.91 -5.91
CA VAL A 74 -6.29 3.22 -5.55
C VAL A 74 -6.06 3.15 -4.04
N ILE A 75 -4.82 2.94 -3.65
CA ILE A 75 -4.36 3.23 -2.28
C ILE A 75 -3.34 4.36 -2.33
N THR A 76 -3.31 5.18 -1.28
CA THR A 76 -2.27 6.19 -1.09
C THR A 76 -1.30 5.72 -0.02
N VAL A 77 -0.01 5.67 -0.35
CA VAL A 77 1.07 5.38 0.59
C VAL A 77 1.78 6.69 0.94
N SER A 78 2.03 6.94 2.22
CA SER A 78 2.79 8.09 2.71
C SER A 78 3.67 7.72 3.92
N ALA A 79 4.64 8.57 4.26
CA ALA A 79 5.22 8.52 5.61
C ALA A 79 4.11 8.76 6.65
N ALA A 80 4.17 8.06 7.79
CA ALA A 80 3.23 8.23 8.90
C ALA A 80 3.55 9.48 9.75
#